data_AF-A0A733UTG3-F1
#
_entry.id   AF-A0A733UTG3-F1
#
_cell.length_a   1.000
_cell.length_b   1.000
_cell.length_c   1.000
_cell.angle_alpha   90.00
_cell.angle_beta   90.00
_cell.angle_gamma   90.00
#
_symmetry.space_group_name_H-M   'P 1'
#
loop_
_entity.id
_entity.type
_entity.pdbx_description
1 polymer ?
#
loop_
_entity_poly.entity_id
_entity_poly.type
_entity_poly.pdbx_seq_one_letter_code
_entity_poly.pdbx_strand_id
1 'polypeptide(L)'
;MSKVKVLDTFAGAGGFSLGFHMAGAEIIGAIEVDSWATETFKFNHPESLVIKKDISQFSDEEILETFKNNKPDIILGGPPCQGFSIANKKNGDHKDPRNS
;
A
#
# COMPACT_ATOMS: atom_id res chain seq x y z
N MET A 1 23.96 8.26 -7.69
CA MET A 1 23.29 8.09 -6.39
C MET A 1 22.17 7.07 -6.58
N SER A 2 21.97 6.15 -5.63
CA SER A 2 20.81 5.25 -5.64
C SER A 2 19.54 6.05 -5.41
N LYS A 3 18.45 5.70 -6.09
CA LYS A 3 17.13 6.29 -5.84
C LYS A 3 16.61 5.81 -4.49
N VAL A 4 15.83 6.65 -3.81
CA VAL A 4 15.08 6.26 -2.59
C VAL A 4 14.00 5.26 -3.00
N LYS A 5 13.92 4.12 -2.31
CA LYS A 5 12.98 3.03 -2.60
C LYS A 5 11.75 3.10 -1.72
N VAL A 6 10.58 2.96 -2.33
CA VAL A 6 9.29 3.18 -1.68
C VAL A 6 8.38 1.97 -1.87
N LEU A 7 7.82 1.47 -0.76
CA LEU A 7 6.75 0.48 -0.73
C LEU A 7 5.45 1.13 -0.24
N ASP A 8 4.34 0.96 -0.96
CA ASP A 8 3.03 1.53 -0.62
C ASP A 8 2.06 0.42 -0.15
N THR A 9 1.60 0.44 1.11
CA THR A 9 0.92 -0.69 1.76
C THR A 9 -0.61 -0.63 1.79
N PHE A 10 -1.18 0.48 1.31
CA PHE A 10 -2.62 0.69 1.10
C PHE A 10 -2.77 1.56 -0.16
N ALA A 11 -2.22 1.04 -1.25
CA ALA A 11 -1.79 1.88 -2.37
C ALA A 11 -2.95 2.54 -3.14
N GLY A 12 -4.16 1.97 -3.06
CA GLY A 12 -5.27 2.36 -3.90
C GLY A 12 -4.85 2.40 -5.38
N ALA A 13 -5.32 3.41 -6.10
CA ALA A 13 -4.94 3.62 -7.50
C ALA A 13 -3.50 4.15 -7.70
N GLY A 14 -2.74 4.42 -6.62
CA GLY A 14 -1.34 4.83 -6.67
C GLY A 14 -1.07 6.33 -6.66
N GLY A 15 -1.97 7.15 -6.13
CA GLY A 15 -1.78 8.61 -6.08
C GLY A 15 -0.58 9.06 -5.22
N PHE A 16 -0.36 8.43 -4.06
CA PHE A 16 0.81 8.70 -3.22
C PHE A 16 2.10 8.24 -3.88
N SER A 17 2.11 7.02 -4.41
CA SER A 17 3.20 6.48 -5.20
C SER A 17 3.58 7.38 -6.39
N LEU A 18 2.61 7.93 -7.12
CA LEU A 18 2.86 8.87 -8.22
C LEU A 18 3.59 10.13 -7.74
N GLY A 19 3.19 10.71 -6.60
CA GLY A 19 3.87 11.87 -6.02
C GLY A 19 5.33 11.58 -5.67
N PHE A 20 5.63 10.43 -5.05
CA PHE A 20 6.99 10.02 -4.74
C PHE A 20 7.81 9.72 -6.01
N HIS A 21 7.19 9.09 -7.01
CA HIS A 21 7.82 8.86 -8.30
C HIS A 21 8.23 10.19 -8.97
N MET A 22 7.33 11.17 -8.98
CA MET A 22 7.60 12.52 -9.50
C MET A 22 8.70 13.24 -8.71
N ALA A 23 8.85 12.96 -7.41
CA ALA A 23 9.94 13.45 -6.58
C ALA A 23 11.29 12.72 -6.81
N GLY A 24 11.34 11.75 -7.73
CA GLY A 24 12.55 11.02 -8.11
C GLY A 24 12.76 9.69 -7.37
N ALA A 25 11.81 9.26 -6.56
CA ALA A 25 11.86 7.96 -5.89
C ALA A 25 11.57 6.80 -6.85
N GLU A 26 12.02 5.61 -6.46
CA GLU A 26 11.68 4.35 -7.11
C GLU A 26 10.55 3.67 -6.34
N ILE A 27 9.42 3.45 -7.00
CA ILE A 27 8.29 2.72 -6.42
C ILE A 27 8.54 1.23 -6.63
N ILE A 28 9.01 0.56 -5.59
CA ILE A 28 9.46 -0.83 -5.69
C ILE A 28 8.32 -1.83 -5.54
N GLY A 29 7.23 -1.42 -4.90
CA GLY A 29 6.03 -2.23 -4.82
C GLY A 29 4.83 -1.54 -4.19
N ALA A 30 3.69 -2.20 -4.32
CA ALA A 30 2.42 -1.81 -3.77
C ALA A 30 1.66 -3.04 -3.24
N ILE A 31 1.01 -2.89 -2.10
CA ILE A 31 0.06 -3.83 -1.52
C ILE A 31 -1.30 -3.14 -1.51
N GLU A 32 -2.30 -3.81 -2.08
CA GLU A 32 -3.66 -3.30 -2.16
C GLU A 32 -4.64 -4.47 -2.27
N VAL A 33 -5.80 -4.39 -1.63
CA VAL A 33 -6.79 -5.47 -1.61
C VAL A 33 -7.78 -5.37 -2.77
N ASP A 34 -8.09 -4.14 -3.21
CA ASP A 34 -9.05 -3.88 -4.29
C ASP A 34 -8.46 -4.17 -5.68
N SER A 35 -9.17 -4.98 -6.46
CA SER A 35 -8.70 -5.40 -7.79
C SER A 35 -8.59 -4.24 -8.78
N TRP A 36 -9.57 -3.33 -8.81
CA TRP A 36 -9.56 -2.22 -9.76
C TRP A 36 -8.45 -1.23 -9.45
N ALA A 37 -8.21 -1.00 -8.16
CA ALA A 37 -7.09 -0.22 -7.67
C ALA A 37 -5.75 -0.85 -8.08
N THR A 38 -5.56 -2.17 -7.87
CA THR A 38 -4.32 -2.85 -8.30
C THR A 38 -4.08 -2.79 -9.81
N GLU A 39 -5.12 -2.95 -10.62
CA GLU A 39 -5.05 -2.84 -12.08
C GLU A 39 -4.64 -1.42 -12.50
N THR A 40 -5.28 -0.41 -11.91
CA THR A 40 -4.96 1.01 -12.15
C THR A 40 -3.54 1.33 -11.72
N PHE A 41 -3.11 0.84 -10.56
CA PHE A 41 -1.75 1.03 -10.06
C PHE A 41 -0.73 0.44 -11.02
N LYS A 42 -0.92 -0.82 -11.44
CA LYS A 42 0.00 -1.54 -12.33
C LYS A 42 0.10 -0.89 -13.70
N PHE A 43 -1.01 -0.35 -14.22
CA PHE A 43 -1.01 0.39 -15.48
C PHE A 43 -0.11 1.64 -15.41
N ASN A 44 -0.16 2.39 -14.31
CA ASN A 44 0.61 3.63 -14.15
C ASN A 44 2.05 3.39 -13.64
N HIS A 45 2.29 2.28 -12.95
CA HIS A 45 3.59 1.90 -12.38
C HIS A 45 4.00 0.48 -12.86
N PRO A 46 4.28 0.31 -14.16
CA PRO A 46 4.49 -1.02 -14.76
C PRO A 46 5.71 -1.75 -14.19
N GLU A 47 6.71 -1.03 -13.70
CA GLU A 47 7.94 -1.60 -13.12
C GLU A 47 7.76 -2.05 -11.66
N SER A 48 6.70 -1.62 -10.97
CA SER A 48 6.47 -1.95 -9.57
C SER A 48 5.89 -3.35 -9.41
N LEU A 49 6.28 -4.03 -8.33
CA LEU A 49 5.62 -5.25 -7.86
C LEU A 49 4.27 -4.89 -7.23
N VAL A 50 3.16 -5.37 -7.80
CA VAL A 50 1.82 -5.13 -7.24
C VAL A 50 1.29 -6.43 -6.65
N ILE A 51 1.00 -6.42 -5.36
CA ILE A 51 0.54 -7.59 -4.61
C ILE A 51 -0.90 -7.35 -4.20
N LYS A 52 -1.82 -8.08 -4.83
CA LYS A 52 -3.24 -8.04 -4.48
C LYS A 52 -3.51 -8.90 -3.25
N LYS A 53 -3.40 -8.33 -2.05
CA LYS A 53 -3.55 -9.06 -0.79
C LYS A 53 -3.89 -8.12 0.35
N ASP A 54 -4.66 -8.60 1.32
CA ASP A 54 -4.82 -7.93 2.60
C ASP A 54 -3.49 -7.95 3.36
N ILE A 55 -2.98 -6.78 3.75
CA ILE A 55 -1.68 -6.68 4.42
C ILE A 55 -1.62 -7.45 5.75
N SER A 56 -2.76 -7.62 6.43
CA SER A 56 -2.83 -8.39 7.69
C SER A 56 -2.59 -9.89 7.50
N GLN A 57 -2.64 -10.39 6.26
CA GLN A 57 -2.46 -11.80 5.92
C GLN A 57 -1.02 -12.17 5.53
N PHE A 58 -0.09 -11.23 5.61
CA PHE A 58 1.32 -11.51 5.40
C PHE A 58 1.97 -12.10 6.64
N SER A 59 2.84 -13.09 6.45
CA SER A 59 3.82 -13.45 7.48
C SER A 59 5.08 -12.60 7.35
N ASP A 60 5.84 -12.48 8.44
CA ASP A 60 7.12 -11.77 8.44
C ASP A 60 8.08 -12.37 7.40
N GLU A 61 8.13 -13.69 7.29
CA GLU A 61 8.97 -14.40 6.32
C GLU A 61 8.56 -14.09 4.87
N GLU A 62 7.25 -14.01 4.61
CA GLU A 62 6.73 -13.68 3.28
C GLU A 62 7.16 -12.27 2.86
N ILE A 63 7.03 -11.29 3.75
CA ILE A 63 7.46 -9.90 3.50
C ILE A 63 8.98 -9.85 3.28
N LEU A 64 9.74 -10.48 4.17
CA LEU A 64 11.19 -10.46 4.12
C LEU A 64 11.74 -11.12 2.86
N GLU A 65 11.15 -12.23 2.41
CA GLU A 65 11.57 -12.90 1.17
C GLU A 65 11.14 -12.10 -0.07
N THR A 66 9.92 -11.57 -0.09
CA THR A 66 9.38 -10.76 -1.20
C THR A 66 10.27 -9.54 -1.50
N PHE A 67 10.73 -8.85 -0.45
CA PHE A 67 11.52 -7.62 -0.58
C PHE A 67 13.02 -7.82 -0.28
N LYS A 68 13.50 -9.07 -0.20
CA LYS A 68 14.89 -9.40 0.16
C LYS A 68 15.94 -8.68 -0.66
N ASN A 69 15.73 -8.67 -1.99
CA ASN A 69 16.63 -8.04 -2.96
C ASN A 69 16.24 -6.59 -3.28
N ASN A 70 15.11 -6.12 -2.74
CA ASN A 70 14.60 -4.79 -3.00
C ASN A 70 13.96 -4.20 -1.74
N LYS A 71 14.79 -3.94 -0.72
CA LYS A 71 14.32 -3.40 0.56
C LYS A 71 13.83 -1.96 0.39
N PRO A 72 12.68 -1.58 0.97
CA PRO A 72 12.22 -0.20 0.99
C PRO A 72 13.08 0.64 1.94
N ASP A 73 13.36 1.88 1.54
CA ASP A 73 13.85 2.93 2.43
C ASP A 73 12.68 3.63 3.13
N ILE A 74 11.52 3.67 2.46
CA ILE A 74 10.29 4.31 2.93
C ILE A 74 9.12 3.32 2.76
N ILE A 75 8.29 3.25 3.80
CA ILE A 75 6.98 2.59 3.75
C ILE A 75 5.91 3.69 3.80
N LEU A 76 5.05 3.71 2.79
CA LEU A 76 3.88 4.59 2.69
C LEU A 76 2.62 3.78 2.94
N GLY A 77 1.58 4.43 3.45
CA GLY A 77 0.28 3.80 3.57
C GLY A 77 -0.76 4.76 4.14
N GLY A 78 -1.96 4.72 3.59
CA GLY A 78 -3.14 5.41 4.11
C GLY A 78 -4.19 4.40 4.57
N PRO A 79 -4.01 3.73 5.73
CA PRO A 79 -4.98 2.76 6.21
C PRO A 79 -6.36 3.42 6.42
N PRO A 80 -7.46 2.70 6.16
CA PRO A 80 -8.81 3.25 6.29
C PRO A 80 -9.11 3.64 7.75
N CYS A 81 -9.59 4.87 7.97
CA CYS A 81 -9.93 5.40 9.30
C CYS A 81 -11.46 5.33 9.58
N GLN A 82 -12.17 4.36 8.99
CA GLN A 82 -13.64 4.36 8.93
C GLN A 82 -14.33 4.22 10.30
N GLY A 83 -13.66 3.64 11.30
CA GLY A 83 -14.19 3.48 12.66
C GLY A 83 -14.21 4.74 13.51
N PHE A 84 -13.43 5.75 13.14
CA PHE A 84 -13.18 6.94 13.96
C PHE A 84 -13.64 8.23 13.29
N SER A 85 -14.22 8.15 12.08
CA SER A 85 -14.67 9.32 11.31
C SER A 85 -16.00 9.87 11.80
N ILE A 86 -16.06 11.11 12.26
CA ILE A 86 -17.28 11.78 12.76
C ILE A 86 -18.47 11.67 11.77
N ALA A 87 -18.21 11.54 10.47
CA ALA A 87 -19.23 11.39 9.43
C ALA A 87 -19.94 10.01 9.43
N ASN A 88 -19.38 8.98 10.08
CA ASN A 88 -19.97 7.66 10.15
C ASN A 88 -20.87 7.52 11.40
N LYS A 89 -22.18 7.32 11.18
CA LYS A 89 -23.17 7.18 12.26
C LYS A 89 -22.96 5.92 13.13
N LYS A 90 -22.15 4.96 12.68
CA LYS A 90 -21.79 3.72 13.37
C LYS A 90 -20.33 3.71 13.85
N ASN A 91 -19.77 4.88 14.17
CA ASN A 91 -18.42 4.98 14.72
C ASN A 91 -18.22 4.05 15.92
N GLY A 92 -17.06 3.39 15.95
CA GLY A 92 -16.68 2.49 17.03
C GLY A 92 -17.41 1.15 17.08
N ASP A 93 -18.09 0.72 16.00
CA ASP A 93 -18.61 -0.66 15.94
C ASP A 93 -17.44 -1.65 15.87
N HIS A 94 -17.17 -2.33 16.99
CA HIS A 94 -16.11 -3.34 17.11
C HIS A 94 -16.31 -4.56 16.21
N LYS A 95 -17.49 -4.70 15.58
CA LYS A 95 -17.76 -5.77 14.61
C LYS A 95 -17.37 -5.40 13.18
N ASP A 96 -17.02 -4.14 12.93
CA ASP A 96 -16.55 -3.72 11.62
C ASP A 96 -15.09 -4.20 11.43
N PRO A 97 -14.80 -5.08 10.45
CA PRO A 97 -13.44 -5.58 10.20
C PRO A 97 -12.46 -4.48 9.76
N ARG A 98 -12.94 -3.25 9.57
CA ARG A 98 -12.15 -2.07 9.20
C ARG A 98 -11.78 -1.21 10.41
N ASN A 99 -12.16 -1.62 11.63
CA ASN A 99 -11.89 -0.93 12.89
C ASN A 99 -10.83 -1.64 13.75
N SER A 100 -9.99 -2.47 13.11
CA SER A 100 -8.93 -3.28 13.71
C SER A 100 -7.55 -2.67 13.54
#